data_AF-A6KS31-F1
#
_entry.id   AF-A6KS31-F1
#
_cell.length_a   1.000
_cell.length_b   1.000
_cell.length_c   1.000
_cell.angle_alpha   90.00
_cell.angle_beta   90.00
_cell.angle_gamma   90.00
#
_symmetry.space_group_name_H-M   'P 1'
#
loop_
_entity.id
_entity.type
_entity.pdbx_description
1 polymer ?
#
loop_
_entity_poly.entity_id
_entity_poly.type
_entity_poly.pdbx_seq_one_letter_code
_entity_poly.pdbx_strand_id
1 'polypeptide(L)'
;MQGKEPQLPESSLLLSKTKMAARISAFLKNAWAKEPVLVVSFTVWGLAIIMPMISPYTQYASMINKATPYNYPVPVRDNGNMPDVPSHPQEPLGPSLEWLKNL
;
A
#
# COMPACT_ATOMS: atom_id res chain seq x y z
N MET A 1 -7.74 32.39 41.15
CA MET A 1 -6.49 32.59 40.39
C MET A 1 -6.32 31.37 39.49
N GLN A 2 -6.81 31.46 38.24
CA GLN A 2 -6.74 30.37 37.27
C GLN A 2 -5.72 30.78 36.22
N GLY A 3 -4.55 30.12 36.24
CA GLY A 3 -3.44 30.38 35.34
C GLY A 3 -3.87 30.14 33.90
N LYS A 4 -3.84 31.20 33.09
CA LYS A 4 -4.04 31.13 31.64
C LYS A 4 -2.75 30.62 31.02
N GLU A 5 -2.76 29.39 30.49
CA GLU A 5 -1.64 28.86 29.72
C GLU A 5 -1.25 29.84 28.61
N PRO A 6 0.06 30.07 28.37
CA PRO A 6 0.51 30.98 27.33
C PRO A 6 0.23 30.35 25.95
N GLN A 7 -0.86 30.78 25.32
CA GLN A 7 -1.15 30.50 23.92
C GLN A 7 -0.06 31.12 23.04
N LEU A 8 0.81 30.27 22.48
CA LEU A 8 1.86 30.67 21.55
C LEU A 8 1.23 31.30 20.29
N PRO A 9 1.66 32.47 19.80
CA PRO A 9 0.99 33.13 18.68
C PRO A 9 1.18 32.33 17.39
N GLU A 10 0.08 32.03 16.68
CA GLU A 10 0.04 31.34 15.38
C GLU A 10 1.11 31.84 14.39
N SER A 11 1.41 33.15 14.38
CA SER A 11 2.47 33.73 13.54
C SER A 11 3.87 33.17 13.82
N SER A 12 4.18 32.85 15.08
CA SER A 12 5.46 32.25 15.48
C SER A 12 5.56 30.77 15.07
N LEU A 13 4.43 30.05 15.09
CA LEU A 13 4.34 28.66 14.64
C LEU A 13 4.57 28.56 13.12
N LEU A 14 3.92 29.43 12.35
CA LEU A 14 4.01 29.49 10.90
C LEU A 14 5.42 29.91 10.44
N LEU A 15 6.04 30.87 11.13
CA LEU A 15 7.43 31.26 10.89
C LEU A 15 8.42 30.13 11.23
N SER A 16 8.16 29.38 12.30
CA SER A 16 8.96 28.21 12.66
C SER A 16 8.87 27.10 11.61
N LYS A 17 7.66 26.80 11.12
CA LYS A 17 7.39 25.76 10.10
C LYS A 17 8.04 26.09 8.75
N THR A 18 7.97 27.35 8.32
CA THR A 18 8.63 27.82 7.08
C THR A 18 10.15 27.80 7.20
N LYS A 19 10.71 28.19 8.36
CA LYS A 19 12.15 28.11 8.62
C LYS A 19 12.67 26.66 8.63
N MET A 20 11.90 25.73 9.19
CA MET A 20 12.22 24.29 9.15
C MET A 20 12.19 23.74 7.71
N ALA A 21 11.15 24.06 6.93
CA ALA A 21 11.05 23.64 5.54
C ALA A 21 12.21 24.18 4.68
N ALA A 22 12.60 25.44 4.88
CA ALA A 22 13.75 26.04 4.20
C ALA A 22 15.05 25.26 4.49
N ARG A 23 15.30 24.90 5.75
CA ARG A 23 16.48 24.11 6.16
C ARG A 23 16.51 22.72 5.52
N ILE A 24 15.38 22.03 5.48
CA ILE A 24 15.26 20.70 4.85
C ILE A 24 15.56 20.79 3.35
N SER A 25 14.98 21.78 2.65
CA SER A 25 15.22 21.95 1.22
C SER A 25 16.68 22.26 0.88
N ALA A 26 17.35 23.08 1.70
CA ALA A 26 18.77 23.40 1.54
C ALA A 26 19.66 22.17 1.76
N PHE A 27 19.35 21.36 2.79
CA PHE A 27 20.05 20.11 3.04
C PHE A 27 19.88 19.13 1.86
N LEU A 28 18.65 18.96 1.35
CA LEU A 28 18.38 18.02 0.27
C LEU A 28 19.10 18.41 -1.03
N LYS A 29 19.15 19.71 -1.38
CA LYS A 29 19.93 20.21 -2.51
C LYS A 29 21.43 19.93 -2.36
N ASN A 30 21.97 20.16 -1.16
CA ASN A 30 23.38 19.88 -0.88
C ASN A 30 23.70 18.37 -0.89
N ALA A 31 22.84 17.53 -0.32
CA ALA A 31 22.98 16.07 -0.33
C ALA A 31 22.90 15.52 -1.76
N TRP A 32 22.01 16.06 -2.59
CA TRP A 32 21.90 15.65 -4.00
C TRP A 32 23.14 16.05 -4.82
N ALA A 33 23.74 17.21 -4.53
CA ALA A 33 24.96 17.65 -5.21
C ALA A 33 26.22 16.88 -4.78
N LYS A 34 26.30 16.44 -3.51
CA LYS A 34 27.49 15.78 -2.95
C LYS A 34 27.43 14.26 -3.02
N GLU A 35 26.29 13.67 -2.70
CA GLU A 35 26.11 12.23 -2.55
C GLU A 35 24.82 11.77 -3.26
N PRO A 36 24.72 11.98 -4.60
CA PRO A 36 23.50 11.69 -5.35
C PRO A 36 23.09 10.21 -5.26
N VAL A 37 24.07 9.30 -5.20
CA VAL A 37 23.82 7.85 -5.09
C VAL A 37 23.06 7.52 -3.81
N LEU A 38 23.44 8.12 -2.68
CA LEU A 38 22.77 7.88 -1.40
C LEU A 38 21.36 8.50 -1.38
N VAL A 39 21.20 9.70 -1.93
CA VAL A 39 19.86 10.32 -2.05
C VAL A 39 18.92 9.42 -2.86
N VAL A 40 19.38 8.92 -4.01
CA VAL A 40 18.57 8.03 -4.86
C VAL A 40 18.30 6.68 -4.17
N SER A 41 19.27 6.10 -3.46
CA SER A 41 19.03 4.82 -2.78
C SER A 41 17.96 4.94 -1.71
N PHE A 42 17.98 6.02 -0.91
CA PHE A 42 16.97 6.21 0.14
C PHE A 42 15.60 6.56 -0.45
N THR A 43 15.52 7.31 -1.55
CA THR A 43 14.24 7.60 -2.20
C THR A 43 13.62 6.34 -2.81
N VAL A 44 14.41 5.52 -3.52
CA VAL A 44 13.92 4.25 -4.09
C VAL A 44 13.49 3.29 -2.99
N TRP A 45 14.28 3.15 -1.92
CA TRP A 45 13.93 2.31 -0.78
C TRP A 45 12.65 2.79 -0.08
N GLY A 46 12.52 4.10 0.16
CA GLY A 46 11.32 4.68 0.76
C GLY A 46 10.08 4.48 -0.11
N LEU A 47 10.20 4.70 -1.42
CA LEU A 47 9.12 4.46 -2.38
C LEU A 47 8.72 2.99 -2.42
N ALA A 48 9.68 2.06 -2.40
CA ALA A 48 9.41 0.62 -2.44
C ALA A 48 8.60 0.14 -1.21
N ILE A 49 8.76 0.78 -0.06
CA ILE A 49 7.97 0.47 1.15
C ILE A 49 6.58 1.09 1.08
N ILE A 50 6.47 2.35 0.64
CA ILE A 50 5.23 3.11 0.68
C ILE A 50 4.28 2.71 -0.47
N MET A 51 4.81 2.46 -1.67
CA MET A 51 4.02 2.16 -2.88
C MET A 51 3.06 0.97 -2.71
N PRO A 52 3.49 -0.20 -2.18
CA PRO A 52 2.59 -1.34 -2.03
C PRO A 52 1.41 -1.09 -1.10
N MET A 53 1.57 -0.22 -0.08
CA MET A 53 0.52 0.11 0.88
C MET A 53 -0.57 1.02 0.30
N ILE A 54 -0.21 1.89 -0.64
CA ILE A 54 -1.13 2.86 -1.24
C ILE A 54 -1.72 2.32 -2.55
N SER A 55 -1.01 1.42 -3.24
CA SER A 55 -1.43 0.92 -4.55
C SER A 55 -2.68 0.03 -4.45
N PRO A 56 -3.76 0.32 -5.20
CA PRO A 56 -4.93 -0.56 -5.28
C PRO A 56 -4.60 -1.88 -6.00
N TYR A 57 -3.50 -1.92 -6.76
CA TYR A 57 -3.13 -3.09 -7.56
C TYR A 57 -2.41 -4.19 -6.76
N THR A 58 -1.90 -3.88 -5.57
CA THR A 58 -1.19 -4.86 -4.73
C THR A 58 -2.09 -6.06 -4.38
N GLN A 59 -3.42 -5.84 -4.27
CA GLN A 59 -4.38 -6.91 -3.99
C GLN A 59 -4.47 -7.94 -5.13
N TYR A 60 -4.43 -7.50 -6.38
CA TYR A 60 -4.49 -8.40 -7.54
C TYR A 60 -3.30 -9.36 -7.59
N ALA A 61 -2.10 -8.92 -7.21
CA ALA A 61 -0.95 -9.82 -7.11
C ALA A 61 -1.21 -10.99 -6.14
N SER A 62 -1.83 -10.71 -4.98
CA SER A 62 -2.23 -11.75 -4.01
C SER A 62 -3.34 -12.66 -4.57
N MET A 63 -4.34 -12.07 -5.23
CA MET A 63 -5.44 -12.82 -5.85
C MET A 63 -4.94 -13.77 -6.95
N ILE A 64 -4.01 -13.32 -7.82
CA ILE A 64 -3.41 -14.14 -8.87
C ILE A 64 -2.65 -15.33 -8.27
N ASN A 65 -1.84 -15.09 -7.24
CA ASN A 65 -1.08 -16.15 -6.58
C ASN A 65 -1.99 -17.22 -5.95
N LYS A 66 -3.15 -16.81 -5.38
CA LYS A 66 -4.14 -17.76 -4.84
C LYS A 66 -4.91 -18.51 -5.91
N ALA A 67 -5.20 -17.85 -7.03
CA ALA A 67 -5.95 -18.42 -8.14
C ALA A 67 -5.12 -19.44 -8.96
N THR A 68 -3.80 -19.44 -8.83
CA THR A 68 -2.91 -20.33 -9.59
C THR A 68 -2.89 -21.73 -8.95
N PRO A 69 -3.46 -22.77 -9.61
CA PRO A 69 -3.58 -24.10 -9.01
C PRO A 69 -2.29 -24.90 -9.24
N TYR A 70 -1.37 -24.85 -8.27
CA TYR A 70 -0.16 -25.70 -8.30
C TYR A 70 -0.43 -27.16 -7.92
N ASN A 71 -1.46 -27.38 -7.10
CA ASN A 71 -1.90 -28.71 -6.69
C ASN A 71 -3.23 -29.04 -7.35
N TYR A 72 -3.47 -30.33 -7.58
CA TYR A 72 -4.76 -30.80 -8.10
C TYR A 72 -5.88 -30.53 -7.07
N PRO A 73 -6.96 -29.81 -7.45
CA PRO A 73 -8.07 -29.55 -6.53
C PRO A 73 -8.89 -30.82 -6.33
N VAL A 74 -8.77 -31.44 -5.16
CA VAL A 74 -9.49 -32.66 -4.81
C VAL A 74 -10.97 -32.33 -4.54
N PRO A 75 -11.93 -32.95 -5.24
CA PRO A 75 -13.35 -32.73 -5.01
C PRO A 75 -13.77 -33.10 -3.58
N VAL A 76 -14.66 -32.31 -3.01
CA VAL A 76 -15.24 -32.58 -1.69
C VAL A 76 -16.33 -33.64 -1.83
N ARG A 77 -16.45 -34.52 -0.83
CA ARG A 77 -17.56 -35.49 -0.78
C ARG A 77 -18.85 -34.77 -0.40
N ASP A 78 -19.85 -34.86 -1.26
CA ASP A 78 -21.17 -34.27 -1.01
C ASP A 78 -21.88 -34.95 0.19
N ASN A 79 -22.43 -34.13 1.08
CA ASN A 79 -23.22 -34.54 2.24
C ASN A 79 -24.71 -34.16 2.12
N GLY A 80 -25.12 -33.61 0.97
CA GLY A 80 -26.49 -33.16 0.67
C GLY A 80 -26.80 -31.72 1.10
N ASN A 81 -25.84 -30.99 1.69
CA ASN A 81 -26.03 -29.60 2.15
C ASN A 81 -24.77 -28.75 1.94
N MET A 82 -24.33 -28.58 0.68
CA MET A 82 -23.20 -27.74 0.29
C MET A 82 -23.61 -26.74 -0.82
N PRO A 83 -24.37 -25.68 -0.49
CA PRO A 83 -24.90 -24.74 -1.49
C PRO A 83 -23.81 -23.85 -2.13
N ASP A 84 -22.60 -23.83 -1.58
CA ASP A 84 -21.46 -23.03 -2.03
C ASP A 84 -20.44 -23.83 -2.86
N VAL A 85 -20.56 -25.15 -2.90
CA VAL A 85 -19.64 -26.03 -3.64
C VAL A 85 -20.23 -26.38 -5.01
N PRO A 86 -19.55 -26.06 -6.13
CA PRO A 86 -20.04 -26.43 -7.45
C PRO A 86 -19.94 -27.94 -7.69
N SER A 87 -20.94 -28.49 -8.39
CA SER A 87 -20.93 -29.89 -8.84
C SER A 87 -20.16 -30.07 -10.15
N HIS A 88 -19.97 -29.01 -10.92
CA HIS A 88 -19.25 -29.03 -12.20
C HIS A 88 -18.44 -27.73 -12.43
N PRO A 89 -17.26 -27.78 -13.07
CA PRO A 89 -16.40 -26.61 -13.27
C PRO A 89 -17.01 -25.43 -14.05
N GLN A 90 -18.02 -25.70 -14.88
CA GLN A 90 -18.71 -24.67 -15.68
C GLN A 90 -19.95 -24.08 -14.99
N GLU A 91 -20.27 -24.53 -13.78
CA GLU A 91 -21.35 -23.91 -13.03
C GLU A 91 -21.00 -22.45 -12.71
N PRO A 92 -22.01 -21.56 -12.64
CA PRO A 92 -21.79 -20.18 -12.23
C PRO A 92 -21.39 -20.06 -10.75
N LEU A 93 -21.48 -21.16 -10.00
CA LEU A 93 -21.11 -21.27 -8.60
C LEU A 93 -19.59 -21.47 -8.46
N GLY A 94 -18.94 -20.62 -7.66
CA GLY A 94 -17.51 -20.69 -7.40
C GLY A 94 -16.74 -19.41 -7.78
N PRO A 95 -15.44 -19.33 -7.45
CA PRO A 95 -14.63 -18.16 -7.73
C PRO A 95 -14.30 -18.07 -9.23
N SER A 96 -14.89 -17.10 -9.93
CA SER A 96 -14.61 -16.84 -11.34
C SER A 96 -13.34 -15.98 -11.53
N LEU A 97 -12.68 -16.17 -12.68
CA LEU A 97 -11.49 -15.41 -13.06
C LEU A 97 -11.79 -14.27 -14.05
N GLU A 98 -13.06 -13.83 -14.14
CA GLU A 98 -13.44 -12.74 -15.04
C GLU A 98 -12.72 -11.42 -14.71
N TRP A 99 -12.46 -11.15 -13.43
CA TRP A 99 -11.66 -9.98 -13.02
C TRP A 99 -10.23 -10.04 -13.55
N LEU A 100 -9.64 -11.24 -13.69
CA LEU A 100 -8.28 -11.43 -14.20
C LEU A 100 -8.23 -11.31 -15.72
N LYS A 101 -9.28 -11.78 -16.41
CA LYS A 101 -9.40 -11.63 -17.88
C LYS A 101 -9.58 -10.17 -18.31
N ASN A 102 -10.19 -9.36 -17.46
CA ASN A 102 -10.50 -7.95 -17.71
C ASN A 102 -9.53 -6.98 -17.00
N LEU A 103 -8.46 -7.50 -16.40
CA LEU A 103 -7.40 -6.72 -15.74
C LEU A 103 -6.53 -6.01 -16.78
#